data_AF-E8KK45-F1
#
_entry.id   AF-E8KK45-F1
#
_cell.length_a   1.000
_cell.length_b   1.000
_cell.length_c   1.000
_cell.angle_alpha   90.00
_cell.angle_beta   90.00
_cell.angle_gamma   90.00
#
_symmetry.space_group_name_H-M   'P 1'
#
loop_
_entity.id
_entity.type
_entity.pdbx_description
1 polymer ?
#
loop_
_entity_poly.entity_id
_entity_poly.type
_entity_poly.pdbx_seq_one_letter_code
_entity_poly.pdbx_strand_id
1 'polypeptide(L)' 'MIHEEKLNRAKYMLQFTNISIQEISEICGYPSLPYFYSVFKKEYLDTPKAFRQSHHKILVE' A
#
# COMPACT_ATOMS: atom_id res chain seq x y z
N MET A 1 -12.11 9.30 8.75
CA MET A 1 -12.11 9.62 7.30
C MET A 1 -10.71 9.60 6.69
N ILE A 2 -9.69 10.28 7.22
CA ILE A 2 -8.35 10.36 6.59
C ILE A 2 -7.60 9.00 6.51
N HIS A 3 -7.77 8.09 7.48
CA HIS A 3 -7.04 6.83 7.50
C HIS A 3 -7.47 5.84 6.41
N GLU A 4 -8.78 5.77 6.14
CA GLU A 4 -9.34 4.84 5.15
C GLU A 4 -8.96 5.26 3.72
N GLU A 5 -9.00 6.56 3.41
CA GLU A 5 -8.58 7.10 2.12
C GLU A 5 -7.10 6.82 1.82
N LYS A 6 -6.22 6.99 2.83
CA LYS A 6 -4.79 6.67 2.71
C LYS A 6 -4.56 5.19 2.42
N LEU A 7 -5.28 4.31 3.12
CA LEU A 7 -5.18 2.86 2.94
C LEU A 7 -5.70 2.42 1.58
N ASN A 8 -6.82 2.96 1.13
CA ASN A 8 -7.39 2.67 -0.19
C ASN A 8 -6.43 3.12 -1.31
N ARG A 9 -5.82 4.29 -1.17
CA ARG A 9 -4.79 4.77 -2.11
C ARG A 9 -3.57 3.86 -2.11
N ALA A 10 -3.04 3.49 -0.94
CA ALA A 10 -1.90 2.58 -0.84
C ALA A 10 -2.20 1.23 -1.49
N LYS A 11 -3.40 0.66 -1.24
CA LYS A 11 -3.87 -0.59 -1.85
C LYS A 11 -3.91 -0.51 -3.37
N TYR A 12 -4.47 0.57 -3.93
CA TYR A 12 -4.48 0.83 -5.37
C TYR A 12 -3.06 0.87 -5.94
N MET A 13 -2.15 1.61 -5.32
CA MET A 13 -0.77 1.75 -5.79
C MET A 13 0.00 0.43 -5.68
N LEU A 14 -0.22 -0.36 -4.62
CA LEU A 14 0.37 -1.70 -4.49
C LEU A 14 -0.08 -2.63 -5.62
N GLN A 15 -1.33 -2.47 -6.07
CA GLN A 15 -1.93 -3.30 -7.10
C GLN A 15 -1.53 -2.87 -8.52
N PHE A 16 -1.49 -1.57 -8.81
CA PHE A 16 -1.46 -1.07 -10.20
C PHE A 16 -0.19 -0.29 -10.57
N THR A 17 0.81 -0.24 -9.70
CA THR A 17 2.07 0.49 -9.98
C THR A 17 3.29 -0.35 -9.62
N ASN A 18 4.45 0.03 -10.18
CA ASN A 18 5.74 -0.63 -9.93
C ASN A 18 6.65 0.16 -8.98
N ILE A 19 6.22 1.32 -8.50
CA ILE A 19 7.00 2.10 -7.53
C ILE A 19 7.19 1.29 -6.23
N SER A 20 8.24 1.61 -5.49
CA SER A 20 8.61 0.88 -4.29
C SER A 20 7.55 1.01 -3.18
N ILE A 21 7.50 0.04 -2.28
CA ILE A 21 6.61 0.09 -1.10
C ILE A 21 6.99 1.28 -0.20
N GLN A 22 8.26 1.68 -0.19
CA GLN A 22 8.73 2.87 0.50
C GLN A 22 8.12 4.15 -0.10
N GLU A 23 8.20 4.34 -1.42
CA GLU A 23 7.59 5.49 -2.09
C GLU A 23 6.07 5.54 -1.87
N ILE A 24 5.38 4.39 -1.87
CA ILE A 24 3.94 4.35 -1.56
C ILE A 24 3.66 4.84 -0.13
N SER A 25 4.47 4.43 0.84
CA SER A 25 4.36 4.89 2.23
C SER A 25 4.51 6.42 2.32
N GLU A 26 5.49 6.97 1.62
CA GLU A 26 5.76 8.42 1.57
C GLU A 26 4.61 9.18 0.87
N ILE A 27 4.17 8.72 -0.30
CA ILE A 27 3.07 9.33 -1.08
C ILE A 27 1.74 9.32 -0.32
N CYS A 28 1.46 8.25 0.42
CA CYS A 28 0.24 8.16 1.24
C CYS A 28 0.38 8.90 2.58
N GLY A 29 1.54 9.51 2.86
CA GLY A 29 1.78 10.32 4.05
C GLY A 29 1.76 9.50 5.33
N TYR A 30 2.37 8.31 5.31
CA TYR A 30 2.70 7.56 6.52
C TYR A 30 4.05 8.02 7.08
N PRO A 31 4.16 8.24 8.39
CA PRO A 31 5.37 8.80 9.01
C PRO A 31 6.60 7.91 8.90
N SER A 32 6.42 6.61 8.65
CA SER A 32 7.53 5.68 8.41
C SER A 32 7.05 4.40 7.73
N LEU A 33 7.98 3.69 7.07
CA LEU A 33 7.70 2.39 6.46
C LEU A 33 7.24 1.34 7.48
N PRO A 34 7.86 1.19 8.68
CA PRO A 34 7.36 0.25 9.69
C PRO A 34 5.93 0.57 10.13
N TYR A 35 5.61 1.85 10.33
CA TYR A 35 4.25 2.27 10.69
C TYR A 35 3.24 1.93 9.59
N PHE A 36 3.59 2.17 8.32
CA PHE A 36 2.77 1.77 7.19
C PHE A 36 2.50 0.26 7.18
N TYR A 37 3.54 -0.57 7.37
CA TYR A 37 3.38 -2.02 7.48
C TYR A 37 2.44 -2.43 8.61
N SER A 38 2.57 -1.83 9.80
CA SER A 38 1.71 -2.11 10.94
C SER A 38 0.25 -1.76 10.68
N VAL A 39 -0.02 -0.57 10.12
CA VAL A 39 -1.39 -0.12 9.83
C VAL A 39 -2.01 -0.97 8.72
N PHE A 40 -1.29 -1.19 7.62
CA PHE A 40 -1.80 -1.96 6.48
C PHE A 40 -2.09 -3.42 6.87
N LYS A 41 -1.20 -4.05 7.64
CA LYS A 41 -1.41 -5.41 8.15
C LYS A 41 -2.57 -5.50 9.12
N LYS A 42 -2.78 -4.49 9.96
CA LYS A 42 -3.93 -4.45 10.87
C LYS A 42 -5.24 -4.39 10.09
N GLU A 43 -5.29 -3.58 9.03
CA GLU A 43 -6.52 -3.38 8.25
C GLU A 43 -6.83 -4.56 7.32
N TYR A 44 -5.84 -5.04 6.56
CA TYR A 44 -6.05 -6.01 5.49
C TYR A 44 -5.60 -7.43 5.85
N LEU A 45 -5.14 -7.65 7.08
CA LEU A 45 -4.62 -8.92 7.58
C LEU A 45 -3.44 -9.48 6.77
N ASP A 46 -2.80 -8.65 5.95
CA ASP A 46 -1.67 -9.01 5.11
C ASP A 46 -0.64 -7.87 5.03
N THR A 47 0.62 -8.21 4.76
CA THR A 47 1.66 -7.20 4.59
C THR A 47 1.53 -6.50 3.23
N PRO A 48 1.95 -5.23 3.09
CA PRO A 48 1.99 -4.56 1.79
C PRO A 48 2.71 -5.37 0.70
N LYS A 49 3.80 -6.06 1.07
CA LYS A 49 4.59 -6.90 0.17
C LYS A 49 3.83 -8.12 -0.32
N ALA A 50 3.26 -8.90 0.60
CA ALA A 50 2.49 -10.09 0.25
C ALA A 50 1.20 -9.75 -0.50
N PHE A 51 0.54 -8.65 -0.12
CA PHE A 51 -0.61 -8.11 -0.84
C PHE A 51 -0.24 -7.78 -2.29
N ARG A 52 0.87 -7.04 -2.51
CA ARG A 52 1.37 -6.77 -3.87
C ARG A 52 1.64 -8.07 -4.61
N GLN A 53 2.40 -9.01 -4.04
CA GLN A 53 2.72 -10.28 -4.70
C GLN A 53 1.47 -11.05 -5.15
N SER A 54 0.39 -11.00 -4.37
CA SER A 54 -0.86 -11.72 -4.65
C SER A 54 -1.80 -10.99 -5.61
N HIS A 55 -1.72 -9.65 -5.68
CA HIS A 55 -2.72 -8.82 -6.37
C HIS A 55 -2.16 -7.92 -7.45
N HIS A 56 -0.85 -7.86 -7.67
CA HIS A 56 -0.22 -6.98 -8.64
C HIS A 56 -0.73 -7.24 -10.06
N LYS A 57 -1.34 -6.21 -10.64
CA LYS A 57 -1.85 -6.17 -12.00
C LYS A 57 -1.20 -4.97 -12.67
N ILE A 58 -0.34 -5.22 -13.64
CA ILE A 58 0.11 -4.13 -14.52
C ILE A 58 -1.13 -3.69 -15.31
N LEU A 59 -1.51 -2.42 -15.19
CA LEU A 59 -2.49 -1.83 -16.11
C LEU A 59 -1.84 -1.86 -17.49
N VAL A 60 -2.30 -2.77 -18.33
CA VAL A 60 -2.01 -2.76 -19.76
C VAL A 60 -3.08 -1.87 -20.39
N GLU A 61 -2.64 -0.76 -21.01
CA GLU A 61 -3.46 0.04 -21.92
C GLU A 61 -3.70 -0.73 -23.23
#